data_AF-A0AAD4W8D4-F1
#
_entry.id   AF-A0AAD4W8D4-F1
#
_cell.length_a   1.000
_cell.length_b   1.000
_cell.length_c   1.000
_cell.angle_alpha   90.00
_cell.angle_beta   90.00
_cell.angle_gamma   90.00
#
_symmetry.space_group_name_H-M   'P 1'
#
loop_
_entity.id
_entity.type
_entity.pdbx_description
1 polymer ?
#
loop_
_entity_poly.entity_id
_entity_poly.type
_entity_poly.pdbx_seq_one_letter_code
_entity_poly.pdbx_strand_id
1 'polypeptide(L)'
;MVLRDSFVQVGDVVLEADLIPLDLVNFDIILGMDWLEKHHASVDYFRKEIMLRSPRQSEVTFCKECRVLPSCLISAIMARRLLKKGCVGYLAHIIDTREVILNMEYVLIVREFPDVFLDDLPSLPPQRETELTIELLSGMNPIYQAPYRMAPAELRELKTQLQELIDLGFIRASVSPWGALVLFAKKKDNTMRLCIDYR
;
A
#
# COMPACT_ATOMS: atom_id res chain seq x y z
N MET A 1 1.94 28.52 -2.58
CA MET A 1 3.13 29.41 -2.65
C MET A 1 4.24 28.61 -3.31
N VAL A 2 4.91 29.14 -4.34
CA VAL A 2 6.06 28.46 -4.98
C VAL A 2 7.29 29.32 -4.71
N LEU A 3 8.32 28.73 -4.14
CA LEU A 3 9.63 29.34 -3.94
C LEU A 3 10.44 29.15 -5.21
N ARG A 4 10.52 30.21 -6.03
CA ARG A 4 11.31 30.23 -7.26
C ARG A 4 12.74 30.65 -6.98
N ASP A 5 13.65 30.34 -7.90
CA ASP A 5 15.08 30.69 -7.81
C ASP A 5 15.77 30.12 -6.55
N SER A 6 15.27 28.99 -6.05
CA SER A 6 15.89 28.31 -4.91
C SER A 6 17.06 27.47 -5.41
N PHE A 7 18.05 27.26 -4.54
CA PHE A 7 19.24 26.49 -4.84
C PHE A 7 19.34 25.30 -3.89
N VAL A 8 19.47 24.10 -4.47
CA VAL A 8 19.67 22.86 -3.74
C VAL A 8 21.12 22.43 -3.93
N GLN A 9 21.82 22.25 -2.82
CA GLN A 9 23.17 21.71 -2.83
C GLN A 9 23.12 20.18 -2.80
N VAL A 10 23.70 19.54 -3.81
CA VAL A 10 23.83 18.08 -3.92
C VAL A 10 25.33 17.76 -4.01
N GLY A 11 25.91 17.32 -2.89
CA GLY A 11 27.36 17.18 -2.76
C GLY A 11 28.08 18.53 -2.92
N ASP A 12 28.98 18.61 -3.89
CA ASP A 12 29.77 19.82 -4.18
C ASP A 12 29.16 20.72 -5.27
N VAL A 13 27.96 20.39 -5.75
CA VAL A 13 27.28 21.15 -6.81
C VAL A 13 26.00 21.78 -6.29
N VAL A 14 25.78 23.02 -6.72
CA VAL A 14 24.58 23.79 -6.44
C VAL A 14 23.73 23.83 -7.70
N LEU A 15 22.48 23.38 -7.58
CA LEU A 15 21.53 23.26 -8.69
C LEU A 15 20.25 24.03 -8.37
N GLU A 16 19.71 24.72 -9.37
CA GLU A 16 18.50 25.50 -9.21
C GLU A 16 17.25 24.59 -9.13
N ALA A 17 16.30 24.93 -8.26
CA ALA A 17 15.04 24.24 -8.08
C ALA A 17 13.90 25.23 -7.77
N ASP A 18 12.72 24.98 -8.33
CA ASP A 18 11.49 25.61 -7.86
C ASP A 18 10.88 24.70 -6.78
N LEU A 19 10.64 25.22 -5.58
CA LEU A 19 10.18 24.41 -4.44
C LEU A 19 8.76 24.78 -4.01
N ILE A 20 7.96 23.77 -3.67
CA ILE A 20 6.63 23.95 -3.10
C ILE A 20 6.68 23.55 -1.62
N PRO A 21 6.35 24.46 -0.68
CA PRO A 21 6.31 24.11 0.74
C PRO A 21 5.21 23.08 0.99
N LEU A 22 5.60 21.94 1.53
CA LEU A 22 4.72 20.84 1.94
C LEU A 22 5.13 20.43 3.35
N ASP A 23 4.15 20.12 4.20
CA ASP A 23 4.40 19.60 5.54
C ASP A 23 4.77 18.12 5.44
N LEU A 24 6.03 17.85 5.10
CA LEU A 24 6.55 16.50 4.89
C LEU A 24 7.08 15.92 6.20
N VAL A 25 6.61 14.72 6.52
CA VAL A 25 7.17 13.92 7.62
C VAL A 25 8.25 12.99 7.04
N ASN A 26 9.47 13.05 7.58
CA ASN A 26 10.66 12.24 7.26
C ASN A 26 11.56 12.68 6.09
N PHE A 27 11.20 13.70 5.32
CA PHE A 27 12.02 14.19 4.21
C PHE A 27 12.06 15.72 4.20
N ASP A 28 13.24 16.28 3.99
CA ASP A 28 13.40 17.73 3.90
C ASP A 28 12.91 18.27 2.55
N ILE A 29 13.23 17.58 1.45
CA ILE A 29 12.91 17.99 0.07
C ILE A 29 12.67 16.73 -0.79
N ILE A 30 11.67 16.78 -1.67
CA ILE A 30 11.46 15.79 -2.73
C ILE A 30 11.69 16.48 -4.07
N LEU A 31 12.63 15.97 -4.87
CA LEU A 31 12.94 16.48 -6.20
C LEU A 31 12.23 15.63 -7.25
N GLY A 32 11.37 16.27 -8.03
CA GLY A 32 10.53 15.63 -9.04
C GLY A 32 11.25 15.34 -10.34
N MET A 33 10.50 14.73 -11.26
CA MET A 33 10.97 14.39 -12.61
C MET A 33 11.32 15.62 -13.44
N ASP A 34 10.61 16.72 -13.25
CA ASP A 34 10.85 18.02 -13.88
C ASP A 34 12.24 18.58 -13.53
N TRP A 35 12.60 18.50 -12.24
CA TRP A 35 13.93 18.90 -11.78
C TRP A 35 15.02 17.96 -12.31
N LEU A 36 14.76 16.65 -12.29
CA LEU A 36 15.68 15.64 -12.83
C LEU A 36 15.93 15.84 -14.33
N GLU A 37 14.88 16.16 -15.10
CA GLU A 37 14.99 16.44 -16.53
C GLU A 37 15.79 17.72 -16.79
N LYS A 38 15.54 18.80 -16.04
CA LYS A 38 16.27 20.08 -16.14
C LYS A 38 17.78 19.91 -15.97
N HIS A 39 18.20 18.99 -15.12
CA HIS A 39 19.62 18.71 -14.82
C HIS A 39 20.15 17.42 -15.47
N HIS A 40 19.45 16.92 -16.50
CA HIS A 40 19.80 15.72 -17.28
C HIS A 40 20.20 14.52 -16.41
N ALA A 41 19.39 14.24 -15.38
CA ALA A 41 19.67 13.17 -14.45
C ALA A 41 19.64 11.80 -15.14
N SER A 42 20.63 10.96 -14.84
CA SER A 42 20.67 9.56 -15.24
C SER A 42 20.73 8.68 -14.00
N VAL A 43 19.74 7.79 -13.85
CA VAL A 43 19.64 6.90 -12.69
C VAL A 43 20.08 5.49 -13.08
N ASP A 44 21.17 5.03 -12.48
CA ASP A 44 21.60 3.63 -12.54
C ASP A 44 21.03 2.89 -11.33
N TYR A 45 19.96 2.11 -11.56
CA TYR A 45 19.30 1.32 -10.52
C TYR A 45 20.17 0.18 -9.98
N PHE A 46 21.03 -0.39 -10.82
CA PHE A 46 21.88 -1.51 -10.42
C PHE A 46 22.97 -1.04 -9.45
N ARG A 47 23.62 0.07 -9.79
CA ARG A 47 24.66 0.69 -8.96
C ARG A 47 24.11 1.56 -7.84
N LYS A 48 22.82 1.92 -7.91
CA LYS A 48 22.15 2.89 -7.02
C LYS A 48 22.83 4.25 -7.09
N GLU A 49 23.11 4.68 -8.31
CA GLU A 49 23.80 5.93 -8.65
C GLU A 49 22.85 6.86 -9.38
N ILE A 50 22.95 8.16 -9.10
CA ILE A 50 22.29 9.22 -9.83
C ILE A 50 23.39 10.14 -10.34
N MET A 51 23.52 10.24 -11.65
CA MET A 51 24.40 11.21 -12.30
C MET A 51 23.59 12.46 -12.63
N LEU A 52 24.11 13.63 -12.27
CA LEU A 52 23.52 14.93 -12.58
C LEU A 52 24.50 15.72 -13.43
N ARG A 53 23.99 16.49 -14.40
CA ARG A 53 24.79 17.41 -15.21
C ARG A 53 24.49 18.84 -14.80
N SER A 54 25.51 19.54 -14.33
CA SER A 54 25.43 20.98 -14.12
C SER A 54 25.40 21.71 -15.47
N PRO A 55 24.72 22.87 -15.57
CA PRO A 55 24.82 23.78 -16.72
C PRO A 55 26.27 24.19 -17.06
N ARG A 56 27.19 24.08 -16.10
CA ARG A 56 28.64 24.34 -16.26
C ARG A 56 29.47 23.11 -16.70
N GLN A 57 28.80 22.04 -17.18
CA GLN A 57 29.40 20.81 -17.74
C GLN A 57 30.25 19.94 -16.81
N SER A 58 30.16 20.11 -15.49
CA SER A 58 30.68 19.09 -14.56
C SER A 58 29.62 18.01 -14.34
N GLU A 59 29.92 16.77 -14.74
CA GLU A 59 29.14 15.59 -14.36
C GLU A 59 29.43 15.24 -12.91
N VAL A 60 28.37 15.08 -12.11
CA VAL A 60 28.50 14.61 -10.73
C VAL A 60 27.68 13.35 -10.56
N THR A 61 28.37 12.27 -10.22
CA THR A 61 27.76 10.99 -9.88
C THR A 61 27.59 10.93 -8.38
N PHE A 62 26.34 10.91 -7.93
CA PHE A 62 25.98 10.64 -6.56
C PHE A 62 25.63 9.16 -6.44
N CYS A 63 26.46 8.38 -5.77
CA CYS A 63 26.02 7.09 -5.25
C CYS A 63 25.13 7.37 -4.04
N LYS A 64 24.00 6.65 -3.90
CA LYS A 64 23.41 6.47 -2.57
C LYS A 64 24.56 6.13 -1.63
N GLU A 65 24.61 6.70 -0.42
CA GLU A 65 25.54 6.31 0.63
C GLU A 65 25.52 4.77 0.77
N CYS A 66 26.32 4.10 -0.06
CA CYS A 66 26.95 2.86 0.26
C CYS A 66 27.76 3.33 1.43
N ARG A 67 27.35 2.92 2.63
CA ARG A 67 28.26 2.84 3.76
C ARG A 67 29.55 2.34 3.13
N VAL A 68 30.53 3.22 2.95
CA VAL A 68 31.91 2.81 2.93
C VAL A 68 31.93 2.03 4.22
N LEU A 69 31.89 0.69 4.15
CA LEU A 69 32.18 -0.09 5.33
C LEU A 69 33.51 0.50 5.74
N PRO A 70 33.58 1.24 6.86
CA PRO A 70 34.87 1.72 7.27
C PRO A 70 35.70 0.45 7.34
N SER A 71 36.91 0.50 6.79
CA SER A 71 37.83 -0.61 6.56
C SER A 71 38.27 -1.35 7.85
N CYS A 72 37.49 -1.24 8.92
CA CYS A 72 37.68 -1.70 10.28
C CYS A 72 36.67 -2.76 10.73
N LEU A 73 36.07 -3.51 9.79
CA LEU A 73 35.34 -4.74 10.14
C LEU A 73 36.33 -5.79 10.62
N ILE A 74 36.47 -5.91 11.94
CA ILE A 74 37.34 -6.89 12.58
C ILE A 74 36.55 -8.15 12.94
N SER A 75 37.21 -9.30 12.91
CA SER A 75 36.60 -10.54 13.38
C SER A 75 36.35 -10.50 14.89
N ALA A 76 35.41 -11.32 15.37
CA ALA A 76 35.15 -11.49 16.80
C ALA A 76 36.42 -11.90 17.58
N ILE A 77 37.32 -12.67 16.96
CA ILE A 77 38.60 -13.08 17.55
C ILE A 77 39.51 -11.86 17.74
N MET A 78 39.60 -11.00 16.74
CA MET A 78 40.40 -9.78 16.80
C MET A 78 39.82 -8.76 17.78
N ALA A 79 38.49 -8.60 17.80
CA ALA A 79 37.80 -7.80 18.82
C ALA A 79 38.12 -8.29 20.24
N ARG A 80 38.00 -9.60 20.49
CA ARG A 80 38.34 -10.21 21.79
C ARG A 80 39.81 -10.00 22.17
N ARG A 81 40.73 -10.05 21.21
CA ARG A 81 42.16 -9.78 21.43
C ARG A 81 42.41 -8.33 21.81
N LEU A 82 41.73 -7.38 21.16
CA LEU A 82 41.86 -5.95 21.45
C LEU A 82 41.28 -5.60 22.83
N LEU A 83 40.13 -6.17 23.19
CA LEU A 83 39.56 -6.04 24.54
C LEU A 83 40.52 -6.56 25.61
N LYS A 84 41.17 -7.72 25.39
CA LYS A 84 42.20 -8.26 26.30
C LYS A 84 43.45 -7.38 26.41
N LYS A 85 43.73 -6.55 25.41
CA LYS A 85 44.85 -5.59 25.42
C LYS A 85 44.49 -4.26 26.09
N GLY A 86 43.30 -4.15 26.68
CA GLY A 86 42.84 -2.96 27.39
C GLY A 86 42.10 -1.95 26.53
N CYS A 87 41.74 -2.27 25.28
CA CYS A 87 40.87 -1.41 24.48
C CYS A 87 39.44 -1.43 25.04
N VAL A 88 38.75 -0.29 25.00
CA VAL A 88 37.34 -0.17 25.36
C VAL A 88 36.48 -0.58 24.18
N GLY A 89 35.48 -1.43 24.41
CA GLY A 89 34.48 -1.80 23.41
C GLY A 89 33.07 -1.41 23.88
N TYR A 90 32.24 -0.98 22.93
CA TYR A 90 30.84 -0.67 23.15
C TYR A 90 29.98 -1.71 22.44
N LEU A 91 28.94 -2.19 23.11
CA LEU A 91 27.92 -3.05 22.51
C LEU A 91 26.70 -2.17 22.19
N ALA A 92 26.41 -2.00 20.91
CA ALA A 92 25.15 -1.44 20.46
C ALA A 92 24.23 -2.59 20.06
N HIS A 93 23.02 -2.60 20.60
CA HIS A 93 21.96 -3.47 20.08
C HIS A 93 20.87 -2.58 19.47
N ILE A 94 20.31 -3.05 18.35
CA ILE A 94 19.19 -2.39 17.69
C ILE A 94 17.94 -3.09 18.20
N ILE A 95 17.10 -2.35 18.93
CA ILE A 95 15.73 -2.77 19.20
C ILE A 95 14.91 -2.30 18.01
N ASP A 96 14.31 -3.23 17.29
CA ASP A 96 13.27 -2.87 16.34
C ASP A 96 12.01 -2.50 17.12
N THR A 97 11.79 -1.20 17.32
CA THR A 97 10.59 -0.69 17.99
C THR A 97 9.33 -0.80 17.12
N ARG A 98 9.44 -1.33 15.89
CA ARG A 98 8.30 -1.59 15.00
C ARG A 98 7.50 -2.84 15.39
N GLU A 99 7.97 -3.62 16.36
CA GLU A 99 7.15 -4.66 17.01
C GLU A 99 6.19 -4.11 18.07
N VAL A 100 6.09 -2.79 18.23
CA VAL A 100 4.86 -2.21 18.79
C VAL A 100 3.78 -2.45 17.75
N ILE A 101 2.90 -3.40 18.05
CA ILE A 101 1.59 -3.64 17.44
C ILE A 101 1.12 -2.34 16.78
N LEU A 102 1.08 -2.33 15.44
CA LEU A 102 0.44 -1.26 14.68
C LEU A 102 -1.04 -1.27 15.08
N ASN A 103 -1.39 -0.63 16.19
CA ASN A 103 -2.76 -0.19 16.42
C ASN A 103 -3.05 0.70 15.20
N MET A 104 -4.06 0.34 14.40
CA MET A 104 -4.44 1.10 13.20
C MET A 104 -4.65 2.59 13.53
N GLU A 105 -4.98 2.90 14.78
CA GLU A 105 -5.03 4.23 15.38
C GLU A 105 -3.73 5.05 15.35
N TYR A 106 -2.56 4.49 15.04
CA TYR A 106 -1.31 5.25 14.92
C TYR A 106 -0.94 5.57 13.47
N VAL A 107 -1.65 4.99 12.51
CA VAL A 107 -1.48 5.36 11.10
C VAL A 107 -2.27 6.64 10.85
N LEU A 108 -1.57 7.76 10.66
CA LEU A 108 -2.19 9.09 10.52
C LEU A 108 -3.37 9.11 9.55
N ILE A 109 -3.24 8.43 8.39
CA ILE A 109 -4.30 8.37 7.38
C ILE A 109 -5.54 7.60 7.84
N VAL A 110 -5.38 6.55 8.66
CA VAL A 110 -6.51 5.76 9.18
C VAL A 110 -7.28 6.57 10.23
N ARG A 111 -6.56 7.35 11.04
CA ARG A 111 -7.18 8.28 12.00
C ARG A 111 -7.93 9.42 11.32
N GLU A 112 -7.42 9.89 10.18
CA GLU A 112 -8.02 11.01 9.44
C GLU A 112 -9.32 10.60 8.76
N PHE A 113 -9.44 9.34 8.31
CA PHE A 113 -10.60 8.82 7.59
C PHE A 113 -11.23 7.59 8.27
N PRO A 114 -11.69 7.70 9.53
CA PRO A 114 -12.23 6.55 10.27
C PRO A 114 -13.52 6.00 9.67
N ASP A 115 -14.26 6.81 8.90
CA ASP A 115 -15.46 6.45 8.16
C ASP A 115 -15.17 5.64 6.89
N VAL A 116 -13.95 5.73 6.34
CA VAL A 116 -13.51 4.96 5.17
C VAL A 116 -12.96 3.59 5.58
N PHE A 117 -12.27 3.52 6.72
CA PHE A 117 -11.61 2.32 7.24
C PHE A 117 -12.43 1.61 8.32
N LEU A 118 -13.72 1.38 8.04
CA LEU A 118 -14.59 0.60 8.93
C LEU A 118 -14.27 -0.91 8.82
N ASP A 119 -14.42 -1.64 9.92
CA ASP A 119 -14.28 -3.10 9.94
C ASP A 119 -15.37 -3.79 9.09
N ASP A 120 -16.58 -3.21 9.09
CA ASP A 120 -17.73 -3.69 8.33
C ASP A 120 -18.39 -2.54 7.54
N LEU A 121 -18.99 -2.88 6.39
CA LEU A 121 -19.72 -1.91 5.57
C LEU A 121 -21.11 -1.66 6.17
N PRO A 122 -21.45 -0.40 6.52
CA PRO A 122 -22.66 -0.12 7.29
C PRO A 122 -23.95 -0.19 6.46
N SER A 123 -23.89 0.14 5.16
CA SER A 123 -25.03 0.11 4.23
C SER A 123 -24.59 0.40 2.79
N LEU A 124 -25.54 0.47 1.86
CA LEU A 124 -25.30 0.93 0.51
C LEU A 124 -24.72 2.36 0.48
N PRO A 125 -23.81 2.66 -0.46
CA PRO A 125 -23.33 4.02 -0.64
C PRO A 125 -24.47 4.97 -1.04
N PRO A 126 -24.30 6.29 -0.85
CA PRO A 126 -25.23 7.30 -1.34
C PRO A 126 -25.50 7.12 -2.84
N GLN A 127 -26.71 7.48 -3.27
CA GLN A 127 -27.06 7.47 -4.69
C GLN A 127 -26.09 8.35 -5.48
N ARG A 128 -25.59 7.83 -6.62
CA ARG A 128 -24.67 8.51 -7.52
C ARG A 128 -25.37 8.75 -8.87
N GLU A 129 -24.85 9.68 -9.65
CA GLU A 129 -25.40 9.99 -10.99
C GLU A 129 -25.20 8.84 -11.99
N THR A 130 -24.19 8.00 -11.77
CA THR A 130 -23.90 6.83 -12.62
C THR A 130 -24.57 5.58 -12.07
N GLU A 131 -25.52 5.02 -12.82
CA GLU A 131 -26.07 3.69 -12.57
C GLU A 131 -25.25 2.61 -13.28
N LEU A 132 -24.98 1.49 -12.59
CA LEU A 132 -24.35 0.33 -13.20
C LEU A 132 -25.40 -0.49 -13.96
N THR A 133 -25.32 -0.46 -15.29
CA THR A 133 -26.16 -1.27 -16.17
C THR A 133 -25.39 -2.51 -16.64
N ILE A 134 -25.97 -3.70 -16.47
CA ILE A 134 -25.43 -4.93 -17.05
C ILE A 134 -26.09 -5.12 -18.42
N GLU A 135 -25.33 -4.84 -19.48
CA GLU A 135 -25.79 -5.04 -20.84
C GLU A 135 -25.82 -6.53 -21.21
N LEU A 136 -26.94 -6.97 -21.78
CA LEU A 136 -27.08 -8.34 -22.28
C LEU A 136 -26.69 -8.39 -23.75
N LEU A 137 -26.03 -9.48 -24.15
CA LEU A 137 -25.81 -9.77 -25.56
C LEU A 137 -27.15 -9.98 -26.26
N SER A 138 -27.24 -9.50 -27.50
CA SER A 138 -28.47 -9.63 -28.31
C SER A 138 -28.90 -11.09 -28.44
N GLY A 139 -30.18 -11.36 -28.19
CA GLY A 139 -30.77 -12.70 -28.27
C GLY A 139 -30.62 -13.57 -27.01
N MET A 140 -30.06 -13.03 -25.92
CA MET A 140 -30.02 -13.72 -24.63
C MET A 140 -31.41 -13.78 -23.98
N ASN A 141 -31.78 -14.98 -23.52
CA ASN A 141 -33.01 -15.24 -22.79
C ASN A 141 -32.72 -15.45 -21.30
N PRO A 142 -33.69 -15.19 -20.40
CA PRO A 142 -33.52 -15.45 -18.98
C PRO A 142 -33.13 -16.89 -18.68
N ILE A 143 -32.15 -17.04 -17.78
CA ILE A 143 -31.69 -18.33 -17.27
C ILE A 143 -32.13 -18.43 -15.81
N TYR A 144 -32.77 -19.54 -15.45
CA TYR A 144 -33.02 -19.93 -14.08
C TYR A 144 -32.77 -21.42 -13.91
N GLN A 145 -32.16 -21.82 -12.79
CA GLN A 145 -31.91 -23.21 -12.45
C GLN A 145 -32.43 -23.51 -11.05
N ALA A 146 -32.86 -24.76 -10.82
CA ALA A 146 -33.28 -25.20 -9.50
C ALA A 146 -32.12 -25.09 -8.49
N PRO A 147 -32.35 -24.57 -7.27
CA PRO A 147 -31.32 -24.47 -6.24
C PRO A 147 -30.64 -25.81 -5.96
N TYR A 148 -29.35 -25.78 -5.62
CA TYR A 148 -28.66 -26.97 -5.15
C TYR A 148 -29.29 -27.52 -3.87
N ARG A 149 -29.23 -28.84 -3.69
CA ARG A 149 -29.62 -29.47 -2.43
C ARG A 149 -28.61 -29.08 -1.36
N MET A 150 -29.12 -28.48 -0.29
CA MET A 150 -28.33 -28.03 0.87
C MET A 150 -28.68 -28.87 2.10
N ALA A 151 -27.66 -29.14 2.92
CA ALA A 151 -27.85 -29.76 4.22
C ALA A 151 -28.59 -28.80 5.17
N PRO A 152 -29.22 -29.29 6.26
CA PRO A 152 -29.93 -28.43 7.20
C PRO A 152 -29.07 -27.33 7.83
N ALA A 153 -27.75 -27.54 7.98
CA ALA A 153 -26.84 -26.53 8.49
C ALA A 153 -26.59 -25.41 7.46
N GLU A 154 -26.41 -25.78 6.19
CA GLU A 154 -26.23 -24.82 5.08
C GLU A 154 -27.51 -23.99 4.85
N LEU A 155 -28.69 -24.59 4.95
CA LEU A 155 -29.95 -23.85 4.84
C LEU A 155 -30.15 -22.82 5.96
N ARG A 156 -29.71 -23.14 7.19
CA ARG A 156 -29.73 -22.17 8.30
C ARG A 156 -28.78 -21.02 8.03
N GLU A 157 -27.56 -21.32 7.59
CA GLU A 157 -26.57 -20.32 7.25
C GLU A 157 -27.03 -19.42 6.10
N LEU A 158 -27.63 -20.00 5.06
CA LEU A 158 -28.19 -19.28 3.94
C LEU A 158 -29.22 -18.25 4.40
N LYS A 159 -30.12 -18.66 5.30
CA LYS A 159 -31.12 -17.76 5.85
C LYS A 159 -30.49 -16.62 6.66
N THR A 160 -29.47 -16.92 7.47
CA THR A 160 -28.75 -15.91 8.27
C THR A 160 -28.09 -14.88 7.35
N GLN A 161 -27.24 -15.31 6.41
CA GLN A 161 -26.52 -14.37 5.53
C GLN A 161 -27.47 -13.61 4.60
N LEU A 162 -28.55 -14.22 4.11
CA LEU A 162 -29.56 -13.50 3.33
C LEU A 162 -30.25 -12.42 4.15
N GLN A 163 -30.57 -12.69 5.42
CA GLN A 163 -31.19 -11.70 6.30
C GLN A 163 -30.24 -10.53 6.56
N GLU A 164 -28.97 -10.81 6.86
CA GLU A 164 -27.94 -9.78 7.02
C GLU A 164 -27.81 -8.89 5.77
N LEU A 165 -27.78 -9.48 4.58
CA LEU A 165 -27.72 -8.72 3.33
C LEU A 165 -28.98 -7.89 3.05
N ILE A 166 -30.16 -8.36 3.49
CA ILE A 166 -31.41 -7.59 3.42
C ILE A 166 -31.38 -6.43 4.41
N ASP A 167 -30.94 -6.66 5.64
CA ASP A 167 -30.90 -5.66 6.71
C ASP A 167 -29.89 -4.55 6.38
N LEU A 168 -28.77 -4.89 5.74
CA LEU A 168 -27.79 -3.93 5.19
C LEU A 168 -28.28 -3.22 3.92
N GLY A 169 -29.39 -3.66 3.33
CA GLY A 169 -29.96 -3.12 2.10
C GLY A 169 -29.22 -3.52 0.82
N PHE A 170 -28.26 -4.45 0.89
CA PHE A 170 -27.48 -4.91 -0.27
C PHE A 170 -28.30 -5.75 -1.25
N ILE A 171 -29.34 -6.45 -0.77
CA ILE A 171 -30.26 -7.20 -1.61
C ILE A 171 -31.71 -6.90 -1.24
N ARG A 172 -32.63 -7.23 -2.13
CA ARG A 172 -34.08 -7.19 -1.89
C ARG A 172 -34.76 -8.37 -2.56
N ALA A 173 -35.96 -8.71 -2.07
CA ALA A 173 -36.80 -9.68 -2.77
C ALA A 173 -37.10 -9.18 -4.19
N SER A 174 -37.07 -10.10 -5.17
CA SER A 174 -37.35 -9.80 -6.56
C SER A 174 -38.19 -10.89 -7.20
N VAL A 175 -38.90 -10.53 -8.27
CA VAL A 175 -39.65 -11.44 -9.15
C VAL A 175 -38.96 -11.48 -10.52
N SER A 176 -37.66 -11.78 -10.50
CA SER A 176 -36.82 -11.81 -11.70
C SER A 176 -37.07 -13.08 -12.51
N PRO A 177 -37.14 -13.00 -13.86
CA PRO A 177 -37.11 -14.19 -14.71
C PRO A 177 -35.71 -14.83 -14.75
N TRP A 178 -34.68 -14.12 -14.27
CA TRP A 178 -33.31 -14.59 -14.10
C TRP A 178 -33.10 -15.12 -12.68
N GLY A 179 -32.41 -16.25 -12.56
CA GLY A 179 -32.01 -16.83 -11.28
C GLY A 179 -30.64 -17.47 -11.37
N ALA A 180 -29.77 -17.10 -10.43
CA ALA A 180 -28.46 -17.72 -10.24
C ALA A 180 -28.47 -18.67 -9.04
N LEU A 181 -27.61 -19.67 -9.05
CA LEU A 181 -27.51 -20.63 -7.95
C LEU A 181 -26.67 -20.05 -6.81
N VAL A 182 -26.92 -20.56 -5.60
CA VAL A 182 -26.11 -20.25 -4.41
C VAL A 182 -25.36 -21.49 -3.98
N LEU A 183 -24.10 -21.31 -3.60
CA LEU A 183 -23.23 -22.32 -3.04
C LEU A 183 -22.40 -21.75 -1.88
N PHE A 184 -21.91 -22.62 -1.01
CA PHE A 184 -21.04 -22.22 0.10
C PHE A 184 -19.58 -22.57 -0.16
N ALA A 185 -18.70 -21.60 0.05
CA ALA A 185 -17.26 -21.82 0.12
C ALA A 185 -16.80 -21.80 1.58
N LYS A 186 -16.00 -22.80 1.98
CA LYS A 186 -15.44 -22.86 3.34
C LYS A 186 -14.25 -21.90 3.46
N LYS A 187 -14.30 -20.99 4.43
CA LYS A 187 -13.20 -20.09 4.79
C LYS A 187 -12.16 -20.80 5.67
N LYS A 188 -10.99 -20.19 5.84
CA LYS A 188 -9.88 -20.70 6.68
C LYS A 188 -10.28 -20.85 8.16
N ASP A 189 -11.16 -19.98 8.64
CA ASP A 189 -11.72 -20.00 10.00
C ASP A 189 -12.83 -21.04 10.19
N ASN A 190 -13.06 -21.91 9.19
CA ASN A 190 -14.15 -22.88 9.10
C ASN A 190 -15.57 -22.30 8.96
N THR A 191 -15.72 -20.98 8.81
CA THR A 191 -17.02 -20.37 8.49
C THR A 191 -17.39 -20.59 7.02
N MET A 192 -18.68 -20.44 6.71
CA MET A 192 -19.20 -20.56 5.36
C MET A 192 -19.33 -19.17 4.71
N ARG A 193 -18.98 -19.05 3.43
CA ARG A 193 -19.20 -17.84 2.63
C ARG A 193 -20.24 -18.14 1.56
N LEU A 194 -21.34 -17.38 1.57
CA LEU A 194 -22.33 -17.41 0.50
C LEU A 194 -21.70 -16.92 -0.80
N CYS A 195 -21.78 -17.73 -1.85
CA CYS A 195 -21.30 -17.43 -3.18
C CYS A 195 -22.44 -17.59 -4.18
N ILE A 196 -22.60 -16.62 -5.08
CA ILE A 196 -23.55 -16.70 -6.20
C ILE A 196 -22.81 -17.22 -7.43
N ASP A 197 -23.35 -18.26 -8.05
CA ASP A 197 -22.80 -18.85 -9.27
C ASP A 197 -23.39 -18.15 -10.49
N TYR A 198 -22.64 -17.18 -11.03
CA TYR A 198 -23.00 -16.40 -12.22
C TYR A 198 -22.43 -16.96 -13.53
N ARG A 199 -21.87 -18.18 -13.52
CA ARG A 199 -21.35 -18.85 -14.73
C ARG A 199 -22.48 -19.33 -15.63
#